data_AF-A0A2V9AEP5-F1
#
_entry.id   AF-A0A2V9AEP5-F1
#
_cell.length_a   1.000
_cell.length_b   1.000
_cell.length_c   1.000
_cell.angle_alpha   90.00
_cell.angle_beta   90.00
_cell.angle_gamma   90.00
#
_symmetry.space_group_name_H-M   'P 1'
#
loop_
_entity.id
_entity.type
_entity.pdbx_description
1 polymer ?
#
loop_
_entity_poly.entity_id
_entity_poly.type
_entity_poly.pdbx_seq_one_letter_code
_entity_poly.pdbx_strand_id
1 'polypeptide(L)'
;MLSAFLLIPRLYASKDQDTPNPGFVTEFAAPLDDVLEALQEVLQDGTIHGTLMFEKELTLTGAIAVESTPLFAPWKGPGKVYYKIRNDALAPRHFLRSADQGTIAVRYVVTSVSPERTRLRIDAIFVETAQRAAHPSDGTVESSEYKAIQDHLQAMQHAEQEAADAQRRRESADLARQTFIRQREDEAALLASAKSSAQDLEQRIDSLRHEVQRRIRAPGAALKAAPFRSAATLSNLASQTEVVILIVTPHWYGVETPSGQHGWLPLDQLEPLP
;
A
#
# COMPACT_ATOMS: atom_id res chain seq x y z
N MET A 1 -17.94 -20.63 47.12
CA MET A 1 -18.17 -21.73 46.18
C MET A 1 -19.20 -21.27 45.16
N LEU A 2 -18.77 -20.91 43.94
CA LEU A 2 -19.65 -20.47 42.86
C LEU A 2 -19.71 -21.57 41.81
N SER A 3 -20.88 -22.19 41.63
CA SER A 3 -21.14 -23.17 40.58
C SER A 3 -21.32 -22.47 39.23
N ALA A 4 -20.45 -22.78 38.28
CA ALA A 4 -20.58 -22.38 36.89
C ALA A 4 -21.60 -23.29 36.18
N PHE A 5 -22.68 -22.71 35.66
CA PHE A 5 -23.60 -23.39 34.75
C PHE A 5 -22.98 -23.48 33.36
N LEU A 6 -22.62 -24.69 32.94
CA LEU A 6 -22.31 -25.04 31.56
C LEU A 6 -23.63 -25.03 30.74
N LEU A 7 -23.84 -24.01 29.91
CA LEU A 7 -24.86 -24.05 28.86
C LEU A 7 -24.31 -24.85 27.67
N ILE A 8 -24.83 -26.06 27.48
CA ILE A 8 -24.64 -26.88 26.29
C ILE A 8 -25.61 -26.33 25.21
N PRO A 9 -25.15 -25.98 23.99
CA PRO A 9 -26.05 -25.57 22.93
C PRO A 9 -26.90 -26.76 22.47
N ARG A 10 -28.22 -26.63 22.58
CA ARG A 10 -29.18 -27.59 22.01
C ARG A 10 -29.21 -27.45 20.50
N LEU A 11 -28.78 -28.49 19.78
CA LEU A 11 -29.12 -28.72 18.38
C LEU A 11 -30.64 -28.88 18.27
N TYR A 12 -31.34 -27.85 17.84
CA TYR A 12 -32.74 -27.96 17.42
C TYR A 12 -32.78 -28.48 15.98
N ALA A 13 -32.92 -29.79 15.82
CA ALA A 13 -33.31 -30.39 14.56
C ALA A 13 -34.82 -30.13 14.36
N SER A 14 -35.17 -29.08 13.63
CA SER A 14 -36.54 -28.90 13.15
C SER A 14 -36.75 -29.85 11.97
N LYS A 15 -37.61 -30.85 12.17
CA LYS A 15 -37.91 -31.87 11.16
C LYS A 15 -38.90 -31.26 10.15
N ASP A 16 -38.36 -30.71 9.08
CA ASP A 16 -39.13 -30.21 7.93
C ASP A 16 -39.71 -31.43 7.19
N GLN A 17 -41.03 -31.65 7.28
CA GLN A 17 -41.70 -32.90 6.88
C GLN A 17 -41.87 -33.07 5.35
N ASP A 18 -41.47 -32.09 4.54
CA ASP A 18 -41.73 -32.06 3.09
C ASP A 18 -40.49 -32.29 2.20
N THR A 19 -39.32 -32.65 2.76
CA THR A 19 -38.13 -32.98 1.97
C THR A 19 -37.74 -34.46 2.09
N PRO A 20 -37.61 -35.22 0.97
CA PRO A 20 -37.23 -36.64 0.99
C PRO A 20 -35.87 -36.95 1.66
N ASN A 21 -35.03 -35.93 1.84
CA ASN A 21 -33.78 -35.95 2.59
C ASN A 21 -33.78 -34.74 3.56
N PRO A 22 -33.24 -34.82 4.78
CA PRO A 22 -33.03 -33.64 5.65
C PRO A 22 -32.25 -32.49 5.01
N GLY A 23 -31.55 -32.72 3.89
CA GLY A 23 -30.71 -31.70 3.24
C GLY A 23 -29.46 -31.41 4.05
N PHE A 24 -28.51 -30.70 3.44
CA PHE A 24 -27.32 -30.20 4.13
C PHE A 24 -27.59 -28.78 4.62
N VAL A 25 -27.36 -28.50 5.90
CA VAL A 25 -27.55 -27.17 6.50
C VAL A 25 -26.29 -26.76 7.25
N THR A 26 -25.81 -25.56 6.96
CA THR A 26 -24.58 -25.00 7.53
C THR A 26 -24.68 -23.48 7.66
N GLU A 27 -23.73 -22.88 8.37
CA GLU A 27 -23.62 -21.43 8.52
C GLU A 27 -22.21 -20.95 8.14
N PHE A 28 -22.14 -19.88 7.36
CA PHE A 28 -20.92 -19.14 7.09
C PHE A 28 -20.78 -17.99 8.09
N ALA A 29 -19.55 -17.76 8.54
CA ALA A 29 -19.16 -16.55 9.24
C ALA A 29 -18.80 -15.46 8.22
N ALA A 30 -19.76 -15.13 7.36
CA ALA A 30 -19.66 -14.11 6.33
C ALA A 30 -21.02 -13.41 6.13
N PRO A 31 -21.02 -12.13 5.73
CA PRO A 31 -22.22 -11.39 5.34
C PRO A 31 -23.03 -12.09 4.24
N LEU A 32 -24.31 -11.68 4.12
CA LEU A 32 -25.20 -12.25 3.10
C LEU A 32 -24.68 -11.99 1.68
N ASP A 33 -24.17 -10.78 1.42
CA ASP A 33 -23.77 -10.36 0.08
C ASP A 33 -22.59 -11.19 -0.44
N ASP A 34 -21.55 -11.41 0.38
CA ASP A 34 -20.39 -12.26 0.03
C ASP A 34 -20.82 -13.70 -0.28
N VAL A 35 -21.72 -14.26 0.53
CA VAL A 35 -22.22 -15.63 0.31
C VAL A 35 -23.07 -15.71 -0.95
N LEU A 36 -23.82 -14.66 -1.28
CA LEU A 36 -24.59 -14.60 -2.52
C LEU A 36 -23.68 -14.47 -3.74
N GLU A 37 -22.60 -13.69 -3.66
CA GLU A 37 -21.61 -13.56 -4.72
C GLU A 37 -20.91 -14.90 -4.99
N ALA A 38 -20.41 -15.57 -3.95
CA ALA A 38 -19.81 -16.89 -4.09
C ALA A 38 -20.80 -17.95 -4.59
N LEU A 39 -22.06 -17.91 -4.14
CA LEU A 39 -23.10 -18.79 -4.66
C LEU A 39 -23.39 -18.50 -6.14
N GLN A 40 -23.37 -17.25 -6.57
CA GLN A 40 -23.64 -16.89 -7.96
C GLN A 40 -22.57 -17.45 -8.90
N GLU A 41 -21.29 -17.40 -8.52
CA GLU A 41 -20.20 -18.06 -9.26
C GLU A 41 -20.46 -19.56 -9.40
N VAL A 42 -20.80 -20.23 -8.28
CA VAL A 42 -21.12 -21.66 -8.29
C VAL A 42 -22.37 -21.95 -9.12
N LEU A 43 -23.39 -21.09 -9.13
CA LEU A 43 -24.57 -21.30 -10.00
C LEU A 43 -24.21 -21.21 -11.49
N GLN A 44 -23.20 -20.43 -11.85
CA GLN A 44 -22.82 -20.10 -13.22
C GLN A 44 -21.70 -20.97 -13.81
N ASP A 45 -20.96 -21.72 -13.00
CA ASP A 45 -19.85 -22.58 -13.47
C ASP A 45 -20.24 -23.78 -14.36
N GLY A 46 -21.55 -24.01 -14.53
CA GLY A 46 -22.08 -25.07 -15.38
C GLY A 46 -21.87 -26.50 -14.88
N THR A 47 -21.48 -26.72 -13.63
CA THR A 47 -21.09 -28.03 -13.09
C THR A 47 -21.85 -28.42 -11.82
N ILE A 48 -22.47 -29.59 -11.75
CA ILE A 48 -22.94 -30.14 -10.45
C ILE A 48 -21.77 -30.87 -9.79
N HIS A 49 -21.36 -30.40 -8.62
CA HIS A 49 -20.25 -30.94 -7.84
C HIS A 49 -20.66 -32.20 -7.09
N GLY A 50 -19.70 -33.08 -6.82
CA GLY A 50 -19.92 -34.28 -6.00
C GLY A 50 -20.70 -35.39 -6.69
N THR A 51 -20.93 -35.29 -8.01
CA THR A 51 -21.53 -36.35 -8.82
C THR A 51 -20.88 -36.42 -10.20
N LEU A 52 -21.08 -37.55 -10.87
CA LEU A 52 -20.56 -37.86 -12.19
C LEU A 52 -21.46 -38.88 -12.89
N MET A 53 -21.44 -38.88 -14.23
CA MET A 53 -22.12 -39.89 -15.05
C MET A 53 -21.17 -40.99 -15.53
N PHE A 54 -19.92 -40.62 -15.84
CA PHE A 54 -18.94 -41.53 -16.43
C PHE A 54 -17.69 -41.56 -15.56
N GLU A 55 -17.14 -42.74 -15.28
CA GLU A 55 -15.95 -42.87 -14.42
C GLU A 55 -14.71 -42.12 -14.94
N LYS A 56 -14.67 -41.84 -16.26
CA LYS A 56 -13.60 -41.06 -16.89
C LYS A 56 -13.82 -39.54 -16.80
N GLU A 57 -15.02 -39.09 -16.46
CA GLU A 57 -15.38 -37.68 -16.34
C GLU A 57 -15.83 -37.41 -14.90
N LEU A 58 -14.91 -36.91 -14.07
CA LEU A 58 -15.13 -36.76 -12.63
C LEU A 58 -16.06 -35.59 -12.26
N THR A 59 -16.51 -34.81 -13.24
CA THR A 59 -17.34 -33.63 -13.04
C THR A 59 -18.58 -33.70 -13.91
N LEU A 60 -19.75 -33.40 -13.34
CA LEU A 60 -20.98 -33.36 -14.11
C LEU A 60 -21.22 -31.97 -14.71
N THR A 61 -20.82 -31.77 -15.97
CA THR A 61 -20.97 -30.50 -16.69
C THR A 61 -22.34 -30.37 -17.39
N GLY A 62 -22.65 -29.16 -17.85
CA GLY A 62 -23.90 -28.82 -18.57
C GLY A 62 -25.07 -28.45 -17.65
N ALA A 63 -24.78 -28.14 -16.40
CA ALA A 63 -25.76 -27.65 -15.45
C ALA A 63 -26.14 -26.19 -15.78
N ILE A 64 -27.38 -25.82 -15.49
CA ILE A 64 -27.89 -24.46 -15.71
C ILE A 64 -28.60 -23.94 -14.46
N ALA A 65 -28.40 -22.65 -14.17
CA ALA A 65 -29.17 -21.97 -13.15
C ALA A 65 -30.58 -21.68 -13.67
N VAL A 66 -31.60 -21.93 -12.84
CA VAL A 66 -33.01 -21.67 -13.18
C VAL A 66 -33.73 -21.00 -12.02
N GLU A 67 -34.74 -20.18 -12.33
CA GLU A 67 -35.51 -19.47 -11.31
C GLU A 67 -36.46 -20.39 -10.52
N SER A 68 -36.93 -21.47 -11.16
CA SER A 68 -37.81 -22.45 -10.53
C SER A 68 -37.68 -23.82 -11.18
N THR A 69 -38.10 -24.85 -10.46
CA THR A 69 -38.14 -26.23 -10.95
C THR A 69 -39.32 -26.97 -10.31
N PRO A 70 -40.05 -27.81 -11.06
CA PRO A 70 -41.12 -28.64 -10.51
C PRO A 70 -40.59 -29.81 -9.67
N LEU A 71 -39.27 -30.07 -9.70
CA LEU A 71 -38.65 -31.18 -8.98
C LEU A 71 -38.58 -30.97 -7.47
N PHE A 72 -38.74 -29.72 -7.03
CA PHE A 72 -38.90 -29.37 -5.62
C PHE A 72 -40.29 -28.79 -5.38
N ALA A 73 -40.89 -29.15 -4.24
CA ALA A 73 -42.05 -28.42 -3.77
C ALA A 73 -41.70 -26.93 -3.54
N PRO A 74 -42.65 -26.01 -3.76
CA PRO A 74 -42.44 -24.59 -3.48
C PRO A 74 -41.93 -24.37 -2.06
N TRP A 75 -40.83 -23.61 -1.92
CA TRP A 75 -40.25 -23.32 -0.62
C TRP A 75 -41.17 -22.40 0.18
N LYS A 76 -41.49 -22.82 1.41
CA LYS A 76 -42.36 -22.07 2.35
C LYS A 76 -41.60 -21.50 3.55
N GLY A 77 -40.31 -21.81 3.67
CA GLY A 77 -39.46 -21.35 4.76
C GLY A 77 -38.90 -19.94 4.53
N PRO A 78 -38.12 -19.42 5.48
CA PRO A 78 -37.38 -18.16 5.29
C PRO A 78 -36.25 -18.33 4.27
N GLY A 79 -35.76 -17.20 3.75
CA GLY A 79 -34.60 -17.16 2.87
C GLY A 79 -34.95 -17.07 1.38
N LYS A 80 -33.92 -16.77 0.58
CA LYS A 80 -34.00 -16.71 -0.88
C LYS A 80 -33.54 -18.04 -1.47
N VAL A 81 -34.24 -18.49 -2.50
CA VAL A 81 -34.03 -19.82 -3.10
C VAL A 81 -33.43 -19.68 -4.49
N TYR A 82 -32.47 -20.55 -4.79
CA TYR A 82 -31.84 -20.68 -6.09
C TYR A 82 -31.82 -22.14 -6.51
N TYR A 83 -31.84 -22.38 -7.81
CA TYR A 83 -31.83 -23.73 -8.35
C TYR A 83 -30.78 -23.88 -9.43
N LYS A 84 -30.14 -25.05 -9.44
CA LYS A 84 -29.25 -25.50 -10.48
C LYS A 84 -29.73 -26.87 -10.95
N ILE A 85 -29.91 -27.02 -12.26
CA ILE A 85 -30.44 -28.26 -12.84
C ILE A 85 -29.53 -28.80 -13.93
N ARG A 86 -29.49 -30.13 -14.03
CA ARG A 86 -28.89 -30.85 -15.15
C ARG A 86 -29.92 -31.83 -15.69
N ASN A 87 -30.45 -31.55 -16.87
CA ASN A 87 -31.33 -32.47 -17.59
C ASN A 87 -30.54 -33.66 -18.14
N ASP A 88 -31.22 -34.73 -18.56
CA ASP A 88 -30.61 -35.85 -19.29
C ASP A 88 -29.36 -36.45 -18.64
N ALA A 89 -29.32 -36.46 -17.31
CA ALA A 89 -28.27 -37.12 -16.55
C ALA A 89 -28.50 -38.64 -16.60
N LEU A 90 -27.47 -39.39 -17.00
CA LEU A 90 -27.52 -40.84 -17.14
C LEU A 90 -26.94 -41.50 -15.89
N ALA A 91 -27.79 -42.15 -15.10
CA ALA A 91 -27.43 -42.91 -13.89
C ALA A 91 -26.36 -42.20 -13.01
N PRO A 92 -26.62 -40.97 -12.54
CA PRO A 92 -25.61 -40.17 -11.83
C PRO A 92 -25.21 -40.82 -10.51
N ARG A 93 -23.91 -40.81 -10.20
CA ARG A 93 -23.39 -41.31 -8.92
C ARG A 93 -23.90 -40.46 -7.75
N HIS A 94 -23.86 -41.04 -6.55
CA HIS A 94 -24.27 -40.38 -5.30
C HIS A 94 -25.77 -40.08 -5.17
N PHE A 95 -26.60 -40.60 -6.06
CA PHE A 95 -28.05 -40.64 -5.91
C PHE A 95 -28.51 -42.07 -5.68
N LEU A 96 -29.26 -42.29 -4.60
CA LEU A 96 -29.64 -43.63 -4.16
C LEU A 96 -30.51 -44.34 -5.21
N ARG A 97 -30.09 -45.53 -5.66
CA ARG A 97 -30.85 -46.39 -6.61
C ARG A 97 -31.10 -45.73 -7.96
N SER A 98 -30.27 -44.77 -8.38
CA SER A 98 -30.32 -44.21 -9.73
C SER A 98 -29.74 -45.21 -10.74
N ALA A 99 -30.53 -45.60 -11.74
CA ALA A 99 -30.09 -46.51 -12.79
C ALA A 99 -30.55 -46.12 -14.20
N ASP A 100 -31.34 -45.04 -14.31
CA ASP A 100 -31.95 -44.57 -15.56
C ASP A 100 -31.52 -43.14 -15.92
N GLN A 101 -32.04 -42.62 -17.03
CA GLN A 101 -31.95 -41.21 -17.43
C GLN A 101 -32.93 -40.34 -16.64
N GLY A 102 -32.52 -39.14 -16.27
CA GLY A 102 -33.37 -38.21 -15.54
C GLY A 102 -32.80 -36.80 -15.44
N THR A 103 -33.39 -36.00 -14.56
CA THR A 103 -32.92 -34.64 -14.27
C THR A 103 -32.42 -34.56 -12.84
N ILE A 104 -31.23 -34.00 -12.64
CA ILE A 104 -30.72 -33.61 -11.33
C ILE A 104 -31.14 -32.18 -11.05
N ALA A 105 -31.59 -31.90 -9.83
CA ALA A 105 -31.80 -30.56 -9.33
C ALA A 105 -31.12 -30.39 -7.97
N VAL A 106 -30.41 -29.28 -7.83
CA VAL A 106 -29.87 -28.79 -6.57
C VAL A 106 -30.60 -27.51 -6.21
N ARG A 107 -31.10 -27.44 -4.97
CA ARG A 107 -31.75 -26.26 -4.40
C ARG A 107 -30.85 -25.68 -3.33
N TYR A 108 -30.61 -24.37 -3.41
CA TYR A 108 -29.88 -23.59 -2.41
C TYR A 108 -30.86 -22.64 -1.74
N VAL A 109 -30.93 -22.65 -0.42
CA VAL A 109 -31.72 -21.70 0.37
C VAL A 109 -30.78 -20.89 1.24
N VAL A 110 -30.70 -19.59 0.96
CA VAL A 110 -29.81 -18.65 1.66
C VAL A 110 -30.64 -17.79 2.61
N THR A 111 -30.31 -17.82 3.89
CA THR A 111 -31.00 -17.07 4.95
C THR A 111 -29.99 -16.26 5.75
N SER A 112 -30.17 -14.93 5.83
CA SER A 112 -29.38 -14.12 6.77
C SER A 112 -29.79 -14.43 8.20
N VAL A 113 -28.82 -14.76 9.05
CA VAL A 113 -29.01 -15.02 10.49
C VAL A 113 -28.62 -13.79 11.30
N SER A 114 -27.53 -13.13 10.91
CA SER A 114 -27.08 -11.83 11.41
C SER A 114 -26.34 -11.07 10.31
N PRO A 115 -25.93 -9.81 10.52
CA PRO A 115 -25.15 -9.06 9.52
C PRO A 115 -23.85 -9.76 9.09
N GLU A 116 -23.25 -10.55 9.97
CA GLU A 116 -21.97 -11.25 9.76
C GLU A 116 -22.14 -12.78 9.61
N ARG A 117 -23.38 -13.28 9.58
CA ARG A 117 -23.66 -14.72 9.52
C ARG A 117 -24.80 -15.05 8.59
N THR A 118 -24.53 -16.01 7.72
CA THR A 118 -25.47 -16.48 6.71
C THR A 118 -25.62 -17.98 6.78
N ARG A 119 -26.87 -18.45 6.86
CA ARG A 119 -27.20 -19.88 6.81
C ARG A 119 -27.46 -20.29 5.37
N LEU A 120 -26.82 -21.40 4.96
CA LEU A 120 -27.05 -22.04 3.68
C LEU A 120 -27.64 -23.43 3.92
N ARG A 121 -28.74 -23.72 3.22
CA ARG A 121 -29.26 -25.08 3.06
C ARG A 121 -29.11 -25.52 1.60
N ILE A 122 -28.63 -26.73 1.38
CA ILE A 122 -28.51 -27.35 0.06
C ILE A 122 -29.30 -28.65 0.08
N ASP A 123 -30.17 -28.85 -0.90
CA ASP A 123 -30.86 -30.12 -1.11
C ASP A 123 -30.55 -30.59 -2.55
N ALA A 124 -30.20 -31.86 -2.74
CA ALA A 124 -29.98 -32.45 -4.07
C ALA A 124 -30.87 -33.67 -4.32
N ILE A 125 -31.48 -33.71 -5.51
CA ILE A 125 -32.38 -34.79 -5.95
C ILE A 125 -32.16 -35.12 -7.43
N PHE A 126 -32.23 -36.41 -7.75
CA PHE A 126 -32.32 -36.91 -9.11
C PHE A 126 -33.73 -37.47 -9.34
N VAL A 127 -34.37 -37.11 -10.46
CA VAL A 127 -35.71 -37.61 -10.81
C VAL A 127 -35.66 -38.27 -12.18
N GLU A 128 -36.00 -39.56 -12.23
CA GLU A 128 -36.01 -40.35 -13.47
C GLU A 128 -37.06 -39.85 -14.47
N THR A 129 -36.74 -39.83 -15.76
CA THR A 129 -37.68 -39.38 -16.80
C THR A 129 -38.83 -40.37 -16.99
N ALA A 130 -38.53 -41.68 -17.03
CA ALA A 130 -39.51 -42.71 -17.36
C ALA A 130 -40.52 -42.95 -16.23
N GLN A 131 -40.02 -43.15 -15.00
CA GLN A 131 -40.86 -43.52 -13.86
C GLN A 131 -41.20 -42.33 -12.95
N ARG A 132 -40.57 -41.17 -13.16
CA ARG A 132 -40.63 -40.00 -12.25
C ARG A 132 -40.29 -40.37 -10.80
N ALA A 133 -39.49 -41.42 -10.63
CA ALA A 133 -38.99 -41.84 -9.33
C ALA A 133 -37.96 -40.82 -8.84
N ALA A 134 -38.09 -40.43 -7.58
CA ALA A 134 -37.23 -39.47 -6.92
C ALA A 134 -36.13 -40.19 -6.12
N HIS A 135 -34.89 -39.80 -6.37
CA HIS A 135 -33.69 -40.36 -5.77
C HIS A 135 -32.94 -39.24 -5.06
N PRO A 136 -33.01 -39.15 -3.72
CA PRO A 136 -32.22 -38.17 -3.00
C PRO A 136 -30.72 -38.49 -3.11
N SER A 137 -29.91 -37.43 -3.07
CA SER A 137 -28.46 -37.56 -2.91
C SER A 137 -28.13 -38.23 -1.56
N ASP A 138 -27.00 -38.93 -1.50
CA ASP A 138 -26.44 -39.52 -0.28
C ASP A 138 -25.76 -38.48 0.64
N GLY A 139 -25.74 -37.21 0.24
CA GLY A 139 -25.08 -36.10 0.93
C GLY A 139 -23.77 -35.64 0.27
N THR A 140 -23.24 -36.40 -0.70
CA THR A 140 -21.98 -36.08 -1.38
C THR A 140 -22.11 -34.86 -2.29
N VAL A 141 -23.24 -34.72 -2.99
CA VAL A 141 -23.50 -33.57 -3.86
C VAL A 141 -23.59 -32.30 -3.01
N GLU A 142 -24.39 -32.32 -1.95
CA GLU A 142 -24.59 -31.16 -1.08
C GLU A 142 -23.29 -30.70 -0.41
N SER A 143 -22.48 -31.63 0.10
CA SER A 143 -21.20 -31.31 0.72
C SER A 143 -20.17 -30.78 -0.27
N SER A 144 -20.17 -31.28 -1.51
CA SER A 144 -19.28 -30.80 -2.56
C SER A 144 -19.68 -29.43 -3.09
N GLU A 145 -20.98 -29.18 -3.25
CA GLU A 145 -21.54 -27.87 -3.60
C GLU A 145 -21.24 -26.83 -2.51
N TYR A 146 -21.41 -27.20 -1.24
CA TYR A 146 -20.98 -26.37 -0.11
C TYR A 146 -19.49 -26.03 -0.19
N LYS A 147 -18.64 -27.03 -0.46
CA LYS A 147 -17.20 -26.83 -0.56
C LYS A 147 -16.85 -25.86 -1.68
N ALA A 148 -17.50 -25.97 -2.85
CA ALA A 148 -17.27 -25.03 -3.95
C ALA A 148 -17.58 -23.58 -3.51
N ILE A 149 -18.72 -23.35 -2.86
CA ILE A 149 -19.10 -22.02 -2.34
C ILE A 149 -18.09 -21.54 -1.30
N GLN A 150 -17.64 -22.42 -0.39
CA GLN A 150 -16.65 -22.10 0.60
C GLN A 150 -15.30 -21.72 -0.02
N ASP A 151 -14.86 -22.44 -1.04
CA ASP A 151 -13.59 -22.17 -1.73
C ASP A 151 -13.64 -20.81 -2.45
N HIS A 152 -14.77 -20.45 -3.07
CA HIS A 152 -15.00 -19.11 -3.65
C HIS A 152 -14.97 -18.00 -2.59
N LEU A 153 -15.65 -18.19 -1.46
CA LEU A 153 -15.62 -17.24 -0.34
C LEU A 153 -14.19 -17.01 0.18
N GLN A 154 -13.41 -18.08 0.33
CA GLN A 154 -12.02 -17.97 0.75
C GLN A 154 -11.16 -17.23 -0.29
N ALA A 155 -11.37 -17.50 -1.57
CA ALA A 155 -10.65 -16.81 -2.64
C ALA A 155 -10.93 -15.29 -2.64
N MET A 156 -12.18 -14.89 -2.43
CA MET A 156 -12.56 -13.47 -2.29
C MET A 156 -11.84 -12.82 -1.10
N GLN A 157 -11.87 -13.44 0.08
CA GLN A 157 -11.20 -12.92 1.27
C GLN A 157 -9.68 -12.80 1.09
N HIS A 158 -9.06 -13.77 0.42
CA HIS A 158 -7.64 -13.72 0.10
C HIS A 158 -7.32 -12.59 -0.89
N ALA A 159 -8.12 -12.41 -1.93
CA ALA A 159 -7.93 -11.33 -2.90
C ALA A 159 -8.06 -9.94 -2.26
N GLU A 160 -9.03 -9.74 -1.36
CA GLU A 160 -9.18 -8.50 -0.61
C GLU A 160 -7.98 -8.20 0.28
N GLN A 161 -7.49 -9.21 1.01
CA GLN A 161 -6.32 -9.07 1.87
C GLN A 161 -5.06 -8.70 1.04
N GLU A 162 -4.85 -9.36 -0.09
CA GLU A 162 -3.74 -9.05 -1.00
C GLU A 162 -3.85 -7.63 -1.57
N ALA A 163 -5.06 -7.19 -1.94
CA ALA A 163 -5.30 -5.84 -2.44
C ALA A 163 -5.02 -4.78 -1.37
N ALA A 164 -5.45 -5.01 -0.13
CA ALA A 164 -5.15 -4.15 1.01
C ALA A 164 -3.64 -4.07 1.29
N ASP A 165 -2.94 -5.21 1.22
CA ASP A 165 -1.48 -5.26 1.41
C ASP A 165 -0.70 -4.60 0.29
N ALA A 166 -1.15 -4.73 -0.95
CA ALA A 166 -0.59 -4.01 -2.09
C ALA A 166 -0.80 -2.49 -1.93
N GLN A 167 -1.96 -2.06 -1.46
CA GLN A 167 -2.27 -0.67 -1.22
C GLN A 167 -1.41 -0.06 -0.11
N ARG A 168 -1.28 -0.75 1.03
CA ARG A 168 -0.37 -0.33 2.13
C ARG A 168 1.08 -0.19 1.67
N ARG A 169 1.55 -1.10 0.81
CA ARG A 169 2.90 -1.03 0.24
C ARG A 169 3.08 0.18 -0.69
N ARG A 170 2.07 0.52 -1.49
CA ARG A 170 2.09 1.72 -2.35
C ARG A 170 2.15 2.99 -1.51
N GLU A 171 1.25 3.11 -0.53
CA GLU A 171 1.18 4.28 0.36
C GLU A 171 2.48 4.51 1.12
N SER A 172 3.08 3.44 1.67
CA SER A 172 4.38 3.53 2.35
C SER A 172 5.53 3.91 1.40
N ALA A 173 5.55 3.39 0.18
CA ALA A 173 6.54 3.77 -0.83
C ALA A 173 6.40 5.24 -1.23
N ASP A 174 5.18 5.76 -1.36
CA ASP A 174 4.93 7.15 -1.72
C ASP A 174 5.28 8.11 -0.57
N LEU A 175 5.01 7.73 0.68
CA LEU A 175 5.49 8.47 1.85
C LEU A 175 7.03 8.50 1.90
N ALA A 176 7.70 7.38 1.65
CA ALA A 176 9.16 7.31 1.61
C ALA A 176 9.76 8.18 0.47
N ARG A 177 9.09 8.25 -0.67
CA ARG A 177 9.49 9.15 -1.77
C ARG A 177 9.33 10.61 -1.39
N GLN A 178 8.21 10.98 -0.75
CA GLN A 178 7.95 12.35 -0.31
C GLN A 178 8.97 12.79 0.75
N THR A 179 9.29 11.94 1.73
CA THR A 179 10.30 12.26 2.74
C THR A 179 11.68 12.43 2.12
N PHE A 180 12.04 11.59 1.14
CA PHE A 180 13.31 11.73 0.42
C PHE A 180 13.40 13.02 -0.41
N ILE A 181 12.31 13.40 -1.09
CA ILE A 181 12.24 14.67 -1.85
C ILE A 181 12.43 15.84 -0.89
N ARG A 182 11.71 15.86 0.24
CA ARG A 182 11.82 16.91 1.24
C ARG A 182 13.23 17.03 1.82
N GLN A 183 13.87 15.89 2.14
CA GLN A 183 15.26 15.89 2.61
C GLN A 183 16.21 16.52 1.59
N ARG A 184 16.04 16.22 0.30
CA ARG A 184 16.85 16.85 -0.75
C ARG A 184 16.61 18.35 -0.87
N GLU A 185 15.37 18.80 -0.72
CA GLU A 185 15.04 20.23 -0.74
C GLU A 185 15.67 20.95 0.47
N ASP A 186 15.57 20.36 1.67
CA ASP A 186 16.19 20.88 2.88
C ASP A 186 17.73 20.95 2.75
N GLU A 187 18.37 19.90 2.22
CA GLU A 187 19.82 19.88 1.94
C GLU A 187 20.21 20.93 0.90
N ALA A 188 19.44 21.09 -0.17
CA ALA A 188 19.69 22.10 -1.19
C ALA A 188 19.59 23.53 -0.62
N ALA A 189 18.60 23.77 0.26
CA ALA A 189 18.45 25.05 0.95
C ALA A 189 19.63 25.34 1.90
N LEU A 190 20.09 24.34 2.66
CA LEU A 190 21.27 24.46 3.52
C LEU A 190 22.53 24.77 2.72
N LEU A 191 22.76 24.08 1.60
CA LEU A 191 23.89 24.33 0.71
C LEU A 191 23.84 25.72 0.09
N ALA A 192 22.66 26.19 -0.34
CA ALA A 192 22.48 27.53 -0.87
C ALA A 192 22.82 28.62 0.17
N SER A 193 22.33 28.45 1.41
CA SER A 193 22.63 29.34 2.53
C SER A 193 24.13 29.39 2.87
N ALA A 194 24.77 28.21 2.92
CA ALA A 194 26.22 28.11 3.16
C ALA A 194 27.03 28.79 2.05
N LYS A 195 26.63 28.62 0.78
CA LYS A 195 27.27 29.30 -0.36
C LYS A 195 27.13 30.82 -0.29
N SER A 196 25.94 31.33 0.03
CA SER A 196 25.72 32.78 0.20
C SER A 196 26.61 33.33 1.31
N SER A 197 26.68 32.65 2.45
CA SER A 197 27.50 33.07 3.59
C SER A 197 28.99 33.08 3.24
N ALA A 198 29.47 32.11 2.46
CA ALA A 198 30.85 32.08 1.99
C ALA A 198 31.15 33.25 1.04
N GLN A 199 30.24 33.55 0.11
CA GLN A 199 30.37 34.70 -0.79
C GLN A 199 30.39 36.04 -0.03
N ASP A 200 29.53 36.20 0.97
CA ASP A 200 29.51 37.41 1.81
C ASP A 200 30.83 37.57 2.59
N LEU A 201 31.41 36.48 3.09
CA LEU A 201 32.70 36.49 3.76
C LEU A 201 33.84 36.83 2.81
N GLU A 202 33.85 36.28 1.59
CA GLU A 202 34.83 36.62 0.55
C GLU A 202 34.77 38.11 0.21
N GLN A 203 33.58 38.66 -0.04
CA GLN A 203 33.38 40.09 -0.29
C GLN A 203 33.86 40.96 0.88
N ARG A 204 33.66 40.50 2.12
CA ARG A 204 34.10 41.21 3.31
C ARG A 204 35.61 41.16 3.51
N ILE A 205 36.25 40.04 3.17
CA ILE A 205 37.72 39.94 3.17
C ILE A 205 38.28 40.88 2.11
N ASP A 206 37.70 40.90 0.91
CA ASP A 206 38.16 41.78 -0.16
C ASP A 206 37.97 43.25 0.20
N SER A 207 36.83 43.65 0.77
CA SER A 207 36.64 45.04 1.21
C SER A 207 37.63 45.46 2.30
N LEU A 208 37.88 44.60 3.29
CA LEU A 208 38.89 44.84 4.34
C LEU A 208 40.30 44.95 3.74
N ARG A 209 40.63 44.13 2.73
CA ARG A 209 41.91 44.25 2.02
C ARG A 209 42.06 45.62 1.36
N HIS A 210 41.04 46.09 0.64
CA HIS A 210 41.07 47.41 -0.01
C HIS A 210 41.11 48.57 1.00
N GLU A 211 40.52 48.41 2.19
CA GLU A 211 40.55 49.42 3.24
C GLU A 211 41.95 49.58 3.86
N VAL A 212 42.59 48.45 4.16
CA VAL A 212 43.84 48.37 4.93
C VAL A 212 45.08 48.47 4.03
N GLN A 213 45.01 48.01 2.78
CA GLN A 213 46.13 48.09 1.86
C GLN A 213 46.16 49.44 1.13
N ARG A 214 47.36 50.00 1.01
CA ARG A 214 47.62 51.24 0.25
C ARG A 214 48.78 51.02 -0.70
N ARG A 215 48.78 51.81 -1.77
CA ARG A 215 49.87 51.83 -2.73
C ARG A 215 50.70 53.10 -2.56
N ILE A 216 52.00 52.98 -2.75
CA ILE A 216 52.90 54.13 -2.72
C ILE A 216 52.79 54.92 -4.03
N ARG A 217 52.52 56.22 -3.90
CA ARG A 217 52.42 57.15 -5.02
C ARG A 217 53.79 57.42 -5.65
N ALA A 218 53.81 57.70 -6.96
CA ALA A 218 55.04 58.11 -7.65
C ALA A 218 55.59 59.45 -7.08
N PRO A 219 56.93 59.62 -6.98
CA PRO A 219 58.01 58.78 -7.51
C PRO A 219 58.47 57.62 -6.59
N GLY A 220 57.82 57.41 -5.44
CA GLY A 220 58.26 56.49 -4.38
C GLY A 220 58.22 57.17 -3.01
N ALA A 221 58.47 56.40 -1.95
CA ALA A 221 58.37 56.90 -0.57
C ALA A 221 59.49 56.35 0.33
N ALA A 222 59.96 57.17 1.27
CA ALA A 222 60.97 56.79 2.24
C ALA A 222 60.29 56.24 3.51
N LEU A 223 60.47 54.96 3.79
CA LEU A 223 59.96 54.31 5.00
C LEU A 223 60.73 54.84 6.22
N LYS A 224 60.04 55.49 7.16
CA LYS A 224 60.63 56.10 8.36
C LYS A 224 60.58 55.20 9.58
N ALA A 225 61.54 55.36 10.49
CA ALA A 225 61.55 54.63 11.76
C ALA A 225 60.50 55.14 12.77
N ALA A 226 60.03 56.39 12.63
CA ALA A 226 59.09 57.03 13.55
C ALA A 226 58.19 58.06 12.83
N PRO A 227 57.02 58.45 13.39
CA PRO A 227 56.02 59.29 12.73
C PRO A 227 56.35 60.79 12.76
N PHE A 228 57.51 61.18 12.24
CA PHE A 228 57.90 62.58 12.04
C PHE A 228 58.98 62.71 10.95
N ARG A 229 59.05 63.87 10.28
CA ARG A 229 59.81 64.02 9.02
C ARG A 229 61.32 63.81 9.16
N SER A 230 61.89 64.21 10.30
CA SER A 230 63.32 64.08 10.61
C SER A 230 63.75 62.70 11.10
N ALA A 231 62.82 61.73 11.22
CA ALA A 231 63.16 60.37 11.60
C ALA A 231 64.09 59.70 10.58
N ALA A 232 64.90 58.76 11.07
CA ALA A 232 65.79 57.95 10.24
C ALA A 232 64.99 57.21 9.15
N THR A 233 65.54 57.20 7.93
CA THR A 233 64.98 56.42 6.82
C THR A 233 65.49 54.98 6.92
N LEU A 234 64.56 54.03 7.02
CA LEU A 234 64.85 52.60 7.06
C LEU A 234 65.12 52.06 5.65
N SER A 235 64.26 52.41 4.69
CA SER A 235 64.36 51.97 3.30
C SER A 235 63.63 52.94 2.37
N ASN A 236 63.99 52.93 1.09
CA ASN A 236 63.24 53.63 0.05
C ASN A 236 62.40 52.61 -0.71
N LEU A 237 61.09 52.85 -0.74
CA LEU A 237 60.12 51.99 -1.41
C LEU A 237 59.80 52.57 -2.79
N ALA A 238 59.78 51.70 -3.79
CA ALA A 238 59.44 52.07 -5.15
C ALA A 238 57.99 52.57 -5.24
N SER A 239 57.70 53.38 -6.26
CA SER A 239 56.33 53.67 -6.65
C SER A 239 55.59 52.37 -6.97
N GLN A 240 54.28 52.34 -6.71
CA GLN A 240 53.42 51.17 -6.95
C GLN A 240 53.63 50.01 -5.96
N THR A 241 54.52 50.13 -4.97
CA THR A 241 54.63 49.13 -3.90
C THR A 241 53.41 49.18 -2.99
N GLU A 242 52.81 48.02 -2.75
CA GLU A 242 51.66 47.85 -1.86
C GLU A 242 52.14 47.64 -0.42
N VAL A 243 51.48 48.29 0.53
CA VAL A 243 51.78 48.22 1.96
C VAL A 243 50.49 48.05 2.76
N VAL A 244 50.58 47.37 3.90
CA VAL A 244 49.44 47.12 4.81
C VAL A 244 49.49 48.13 5.95
N ILE A 245 48.40 48.85 6.21
CA ILE A 245 48.32 49.77 7.36
C ILE A 245 48.12 48.96 8.66
N LEU A 246 49.02 49.15 9.62
CA LEU A 246 48.92 48.60 10.97
C LEU A 246 48.46 49.63 12.00
N ILE A 247 48.82 50.90 11.82
CA ILE A 247 48.53 51.99 12.78
C ILE A 247 48.10 53.25 12.04
N VAL A 248 46.99 53.85 12.47
CA VAL A 248 46.42 55.08 11.90
C VAL A 248 46.67 56.26 12.85
N THR A 249 47.32 57.32 12.35
CA THR A 249 47.47 58.61 13.05
C THR A 249 47.07 59.76 12.12
N PRO A 250 46.87 61.00 12.62
CA PRO A 250 46.38 62.11 11.79
C PRO A 250 47.22 62.44 10.56
N HIS A 251 48.53 62.15 10.57
CA HIS A 251 49.45 62.54 9.50
C HIS A 251 50.39 61.42 9.01
N TRP A 252 50.40 60.28 9.70
CA TRP A 252 51.28 59.15 9.43
C TRP A 252 50.53 57.83 9.53
N TYR A 253 50.88 56.89 8.66
CA TYR A 253 50.49 55.50 8.78
C TYR A 253 51.69 54.64 9.16
N GLY A 254 51.52 53.82 10.19
CA GLY A 254 52.42 52.71 10.48
C GLY A 254 52.09 51.58 9.51
N VAL A 255 53.05 51.13 8.73
CA VAL A 255 52.84 50.18 7.64
C VAL A 255 53.77 48.98 7.74
N GLU A 256 53.31 47.85 7.22
CA GLU A 256 54.11 46.67 6.93
C GLU A 256 54.32 46.55 5.42
N THR A 257 55.58 46.32 5.04
CA THR A 257 56.00 46.12 3.63
C THR A 257 55.91 44.65 3.23
N PRO A 258 55.93 44.31 1.93
CA PRO A 258 55.92 42.92 1.47
C PRO A 258 57.11 42.08 1.99
N SER A 259 58.21 42.74 2.37
CA SER A 259 59.39 42.12 2.99
C SER A 259 59.27 41.91 4.51
N GLY A 260 58.12 42.23 5.12
CA GLY A 260 57.91 42.15 6.57
C GLY A 260 58.59 43.27 7.37
N GLN A 261 59.08 44.33 6.72
CA GLN A 261 59.64 45.49 7.43
C GLN A 261 58.52 46.43 7.87
N HIS A 262 58.60 46.89 9.12
CA HIS A 262 57.67 47.87 9.68
C HIS A 262 58.29 49.27 9.67
N GLY A 263 57.48 50.27 9.39
CA GLY A 263 57.88 51.66 9.50
C GLY A 263 56.72 52.61 9.31
N TRP A 264 57.03 53.88 9.11
CA TRP A 264 56.07 54.96 9.04
C TRP A 264 56.13 55.66 7.68
N LEU A 265 54.97 55.87 7.07
CA LEU A 265 54.82 56.64 5.83
C LEU A 265 53.86 57.81 6.06
N PRO A 266 54.13 58.99 5.48
CA PRO A 266 53.21 60.11 5.58
C PRO A 266 52.00 59.88 4.67
N LEU A 267 50.85 60.41 5.09
CA LEU A 267 49.55 60.19 4.44
C LEU A 267 49.53 60.59 2.95
N ASP A 268 50.24 61.67 2.61
CA ASP A 268 50.28 62.27 1.26
C ASP A 268 51.03 61.43 0.21
N GLN A 269 51.79 60.42 0.66
CA GLN A 269 52.58 59.52 -0.19
C GLN A 269 51.87 58.19 -0.48
N LEU A 270 50.67 58.00 0.07
CA LEU A 270 49.88 56.79 -0.11
C LEU A 270 48.61 57.10 -0.89
N GLU A 271 48.20 56.16 -1.72
CA GLU A 271 46.92 56.18 -2.44
C GLU A 271 46.15 54.88 -2.20
N PRO A 272 44.81 54.91 -2.24
CA PRO A 272 44.01 53.68 -2.21
C PRO A 272 44.37 52.77 -3.39
N LEU A 273 44.24 51.46 -3.17
CA LEU A 273 44.26 50.50 -4.28
C LEU A 273 43.06 50.77 -5.22
N PRO A 274 43.22 50.57 -6.54
CA PRO A 274 42.14 50.74 -7.52
C PRO A 274 41.00 49.75 -7.33
#